data_AF-A0A377XL47-F1
#
_entry.id   AF-A0A377XL47-F1
#
_cell.length_a   1.000
_cell.length_b   1.000
_cell.length_c   1.000
_cell.angle_alpha   90.00
_cell.angle_beta   90.00
_cell.angle_gamma   90.00
#
_symmetry.space_group_name_H-M   'P 1'
#
loop_
_entity.id
_entity.type
_entity.pdbx_description
1 polymer ?
#
loop_
_entity_poly.entity_id
_entity_poly.type
_entity_poly.pdbx_seq_one_letter_code
_entity_poly.pdbx_strand_id
1 'polypeptide(L)'
;MPFYDPRDNRPLKLPMIFPGSPAVTQQQAAAIVASWFGSKAGWRGQQFPVYFNELPDRNAIVFATNDKRPDFLRDHPPVKAPTIEMIDNPNDPYVKLLVIFGRDDNDLLLAAKGIAQGNILFRGSSVTVDGIKTLQPRQPYDAPNWVRTDRSVTFAELKTYEQQLQSSGLVPDAITVALNLPPDLYLLRANGIDMDLKYRYTMPPVKDSSRMDISLNDQFLQSFSLNSSQDVNKLILRLPVLQGLLDGKSEVTIPALRLGAVNQLRFDFQYMNPMPGGSIDNCITFQPVQNHVVIGDDSTIDFSKYYHFIALPDLRVFANAGFPYSRMADLSDTLVVVPKAPTQGQVATLLQALGGIGSQTGLAAINLQMTDDGNQIKNKDADLLLIGAIPSSLKDDTQINLLVEATKSWVKMPMRHYDLASIYPDDEARTPNTRTDITSSGRWRR
;
A
#
# COMPACT_ATOMS: atom_id res chain seq x y z
N MET A 1 -1.22 -19.28 -10.98
CA MET A 1 -1.98 -19.84 -9.84
C MET A 1 -3.36 -19.22 -9.84
N PRO A 2 -4.45 -19.97 -9.59
CA PRO A 2 -5.82 -19.45 -9.70
C PRO A 2 -6.22 -18.48 -8.56
N PHE A 3 -5.31 -18.13 -7.65
CA PHE A 3 -5.57 -17.29 -6.47
C PHE A 3 -5.15 -15.83 -6.65
N TYR A 4 -4.34 -15.51 -7.65
CA TYR A 4 -3.95 -14.15 -8.02
C TYR A 4 -3.51 -14.11 -9.49
N ASP A 5 -4.06 -13.17 -10.26
CA ASP A 5 -3.66 -12.90 -11.63
C ASP A 5 -3.14 -11.45 -11.73
N PRO A 6 -1.88 -11.21 -12.07
CA PRO A 6 -1.33 -9.85 -12.22
C PRO A 6 -1.99 -9.06 -13.36
N ARG A 7 -2.70 -9.73 -14.29
CA ARG A 7 -3.40 -9.09 -15.40
C ARG A 7 -4.86 -8.74 -15.09
N ASP A 8 -5.43 -9.26 -14.00
CA ASP A 8 -6.77 -8.88 -13.57
C ASP A 8 -6.71 -7.53 -12.84
N ASN A 9 -7.56 -6.58 -13.23
CA ASN A 9 -7.61 -5.24 -12.65
C ASN A 9 -8.68 -5.11 -11.55
N ARG A 10 -9.41 -6.18 -11.24
CA ARG A 10 -10.44 -6.18 -10.19
C ARG A 10 -9.82 -6.31 -8.79
N PRO A 11 -10.54 -5.88 -7.74
CA PRO A 11 -10.13 -6.13 -6.36
C PRO A 11 -9.99 -7.64 -6.07
N LEU A 12 -8.93 -8.01 -5.36
CA LEU A 12 -8.68 -9.39 -4.97
C LEU A 12 -9.68 -9.80 -3.87
N LYS A 13 -10.63 -10.69 -4.17
CA LYS A 13 -11.52 -11.27 -3.16
C LYS A 13 -11.16 -12.74 -2.91
N LEU A 14 -10.55 -13.01 -1.75
CA LEU A 14 -10.00 -14.32 -1.43
C LEU A 14 -10.49 -14.80 -0.06
N PRO A 15 -11.54 -15.65 -0.04
CA PRO A 15 -12.03 -16.27 1.19
C PRO A 15 -10.96 -17.07 1.93
N MET A 16 -10.97 -16.98 3.26
CA MET A 16 -10.14 -17.76 4.16
C MET A 16 -11.02 -18.61 5.08
N ILE A 17 -10.76 -19.92 5.11
CA ILE A 17 -11.61 -20.92 5.75
C ILE A 17 -10.86 -21.55 6.91
N PHE A 18 -11.51 -21.64 8.06
CA PHE A 18 -11.00 -22.30 9.26
C PHE A 18 -11.98 -23.39 9.72
N PRO A 19 -11.52 -24.42 10.45
CA PRO A 19 -12.41 -25.44 11.03
C PRO A 19 -13.42 -24.89 12.06
N GLY A 20 -13.12 -23.72 12.65
CA GLY A 20 -13.91 -23.08 13.69
C GLY A 20 -13.25 -21.76 14.08
N SER A 21 -13.53 -21.26 15.29
CA SER A 21 -12.85 -20.06 15.81
C SER A 21 -11.35 -20.32 15.96
N PRO A 22 -10.48 -19.62 15.19
CA PRO A 22 -9.06 -19.96 15.11
C PRO A 22 -8.27 -19.50 16.34
N ALA A 23 -7.31 -20.33 16.75
CA ALA A 23 -6.33 -19.96 17.77
C ALA A 23 -5.38 -18.85 17.27
N VAL A 24 -4.67 -18.18 18.19
CA VAL A 24 -3.77 -17.05 17.86
C VAL A 24 -2.77 -17.40 16.77
N THR A 25 -2.12 -18.57 16.85
CA THR A 25 -1.13 -19.01 15.85
C THR A 25 -1.76 -19.25 14.47
N GLN A 26 -3.00 -19.74 14.41
CA GLN A 26 -3.73 -19.92 13.16
C GLN A 26 -4.13 -18.58 12.53
N GLN A 27 -4.54 -17.61 13.36
CA GLN A 27 -4.78 -16.23 12.93
C GLN A 27 -3.51 -15.58 12.39
N GLN A 28 -2.36 -15.82 13.05
CA GLN A 28 -1.05 -15.32 12.60
C GLN A 28 -0.64 -15.91 11.25
N ALA A 29 -0.81 -17.22 11.06
CA ALA A 29 -0.55 -17.87 9.77
C ALA A 29 -1.41 -17.24 8.66
N ALA A 30 -2.70 -17.04 8.92
CA ALA A 30 -3.61 -16.43 7.95
C ALA A 30 -3.30 -14.95 7.69
N ALA A 31 -2.94 -14.20 8.71
CA ALA A 31 -2.49 -12.81 8.62
C ALA A 31 -1.27 -12.65 7.71
N ILE A 32 -0.27 -13.53 7.84
CA ILE A 32 0.92 -13.55 6.99
C ILE A 32 0.51 -13.78 5.53
N VAL A 33 -0.36 -14.76 5.27
CA VAL A 33 -0.86 -15.04 3.92
C VAL A 33 -1.66 -13.88 3.36
N ALA A 34 -2.53 -13.25 4.16
CA ALA A 34 -3.32 -12.08 3.76
C ALA A 34 -2.42 -10.89 3.41
N SER A 35 -1.40 -10.60 4.22
CA SER A 35 -0.43 -9.53 3.95
C SER A 35 0.38 -9.79 2.67
N TRP A 36 0.74 -11.05 2.40
CA TRP A 36 1.41 -11.42 1.16
C TRP A 36 0.49 -11.21 -0.06
N PHE A 37 -0.74 -11.69 -0.03
CA PHE A 37 -1.71 -11.44 -1.11
C PHE A 37 -2.01 -9.94 -1.27
N GLY A 38 -2.06 -9.20 -0.16
CA GLY A 38 -2.17 -7.74 -0.15
C GLY A 38 -1.01 -7.07 -0.89
N SER A 39 0.22 -7.50 -0.63
CA SER A 39 1.42 -7.00 -1.34
C SER A 39 1.37 -7.23 -2.86
N LYS A 40 0.66 -8.28 -3.30
CA LYS A 40 0.44 -8.57 -4.73
C LYS A 40 -0.74 -7.79 -5.31
N ALA A 41 -1.81 -7.59 -4.54
CA ALA A 41 -2.97 -6.82 -4.99
C ALA A 41 -2.62 -5.35 -5.28
N GLY A 42 -1.78 -4.74 -4.42
CA GLY A 42 -1.35 -3.36 -4.56
C GLY A 42 -2.56 -2.40 -4.56
N TRP A 43 -2.59 -1.48 -5.53
CA TRP A 43 -3.64 -0.45 -5.65
C TRP A 43 -5.05 -0.98 -5.94
N ARG A 44 -5.19 -2.23 -6.42
CA ARG A 44 -6.49 -2.80 -6.84
C ARG A 44 -7.45 -3.03 -5.69
N GLY A 45 -6.94 -3.05 -4.46
CA GLY A 45 -7.70 -3.40 -3.28
C GLY A 45 -7.85 -4.91 -3.10
N GLN A 46 -8.21 -5.28 -1.87
CA GLN A 46 -8.27 -6.66 -1.39
C GLN A 46 -9.45 -6.83 -0.42
N GLN A 47 -10.00 -8.04 -0.37
CA GLN A 47 -11.02 -8.46 0.56
C GLN A 47 -10.73 -9.91 0.97
N PHE A 48 -10.69 -10.17 2.27
CA PHE A 48 -10.51 -11.52 2.82
C PHE A 48 -11.72 -11.95 3.66
N PRO A 49 -12.84 -12.36 3.03
CA PRO A 49 -13.97 -12.95 3.76
C PRO A 49 -13.53 -14.16 4.57
N VAL A 50 -14.08 -14.34 5.77
CA VAL A 50 -13.73 -15.46 6.64
C VAL A 50 -14.93 -16.37 6.84
N TYR A 51 -14.71 -17.67 6.67
CA TYR A 51 -15.71 -18.70 6.87
C TYR A 51 -15.24 -19.72 7.89
N PHE A 52 -16.16 -20.19 8.74
CA PHE A 52 -15.90 -21.28 9.67
C PHE A 52 -16.64 -22.52 9.20
N ASN A 53 -15.87 -23.53 8.79
CA ASN A 53 -16.37 -24.83 8.35
C ASN A 53 -17.39 -24.76 7.20
N GLU A 54 -17.26 -23.75 6.33
CA GLU A 54 -18.17 -23.50 5.22
C GLU A 54 -17.38 -23.30 3.92
N LEU A 55 -17.89 -23.86 2.82
CA LEU A 55 -17.28 -23.78 1.49
C LEU A 55 -17.88 -22.60 0.70
N PRO A 56 -17.04 -21.67 0.21
CA PRO A 56 -17.49 -20.57 -0.63
C PRO A 56 -17.68 -21.01 -2.09
N ASP A 57 -18.30 -20.14 -2.88
CA ASP A 57 -18.57 -20.28 -4.31
C ASP A 57 -17.37 -19.96 -5.22
N ARG A 58 -16.16 -19.84 -4.67
CA ARG A 58 -14.98 -19.32 -5.35
C ARG A 58 -13.69 -19.85 -4.75
N ASN A 59 -12.57 -19.61 -5.44
CA ASN A 59 -11.26 -20.03 -4.99
C ASN A 59 -10.97 -19.46 -3.59
N ALA A 60 -10.48 -20.31 -2.70
CA ALA A 60 -10.32 -19.97 -1.29
C ALA A 60 -9.07 -20.60 -0.70
N ILE A 61 -8.64 -20.07 0.46
CA ILE A 61 -7.55 -20.62 1.25
C ILE A 61 -8.15 -21.34 2.46
N VAL A 62 -7.70 -22.56 2.72
CA VAL A 62 -8.11 -23.36 3.87
C VAL A 62 -6.94 -23.49 4.83
N PHE A 63 -7.14 -23.19 6.10
CA PHE A 63 -6.16 -23.43 7.16
C PHE A 63 -6.57 -24.67 7.95
N ALA A 64 -5.70 -25.68 7.99
CA ALA A 64 -5.98 -26.94 8.67
C ALA A 64 -4.75 -27.51 9.38
N THR A 65 -5.00 -28.29 10.42
CA THR A 65 -4.01 -29.14 11.09
C THR A 65 -4.56 -30.56 11.21
N ASN A 66 -3.71 -31.55 11.46
CA ASN A 66 -4.15 -32.95 11.55
C ASN A 66 -5.30 -33.13 12.57
N ASP A 67 -5.26 -32.38 13.67
CA ASP A 67 -6.27 -32.44 14.74
C ASP A 67 -7.46 -31.49 14.53
N LYS A 68 -7.27 -30.40 13.78
CA LYS A 68 -8.30 -29.37 13.54
C LYS A 68 -8.42 -29.11 12.04
N ARG A 69 -9.44 -29.71 11.42
CA ARG A 69 -9.73 -29.56 9.99
C ARG A 69 -11.23 -29.39 9.74
N PRO A 70 -11.63 -28.60 8.74
CA PRO A 70 -13.03 -28.52 8.32
C PRO A 70 -13.60 -29.89 7.97
N ASP A 71 -14.91 -30.05 8.07
CA ASP A 71 -15.63 -31.30 7.85
C ASP A 71 -15.38 -31.88 6.45
N PHE A 72 -15.26 -31.02 5.45
CA PHE A 72 -14.95 -31.44 4.08
C PHE A 72 -13.52 -31.97 3.89
N LEU A 73 -12.63 -31.77 4.87
CA LEU A 73 -11.29 -32.36 4.93
C LEU A 73 -11.18 -33.48 5.98
N ARG A 74 -12.29 -33.91 6.59
CA ARG A 74 -12.26 -34.86 7.71
C ARG A 74 -11.61 -36.19 7.37
N ASP A 75 -11.73 -36.65 6.12
CA ASP A 75 -11.16 -37.92 5.68
C ASP A 75 -9.82 -37.74 4.94
N HIS A 76 -9.30 -36.51 4.87
CA HIS A 76 -8.03 -36.21 4.23
C HIS A 76 -6.87 -36.88 4.99
N PRO A 77 -5.87 -37.48 4.31
CA PRO A 77 -4.72 -38.07 4.99
C PRO A 77 -3.98 -37.04 5.85
N PRO A 78 -3.47 -37.44 7.04
CA PRO A 78 -2.67 -36.56 7.87
C PRO A 78 -1.33 -36.24 7.20
N VAL A 79 -0.87 -35.00 7.33
CA VAL A 79 0.42 -34.55 6.81
C VAL A 79 1.55 -34.84 7.80
N LYS A 80 2.75 -35.09 7.26
CA LYS A 80 3.97 -35.37 8.05
C LYS A 80 4.92 -34.19 8.16
N ALA A 81 4.66 -33.12 7.41
CA ALA A 81 5.45 -31.90 7.34
C ALA A 81 4.53 -30.72 6.99
N PRO A 82 4.98 -29.46 7.17
CA PRO A 82 4.31 -28.28 6.64
C PRO A 82 4.05 -28.43 5.14
N THR A 83 2.79 -28.49 4.74
CA THR A 83 2.37 -28.88 3.39
C THR A 83 1.38 -27.87 2.84
N ILE A 84 1.53 -27.53 1.57
CA ILE A 84 0.59 -26.68 0.85
C ILE A 84 0.08 -27.45 -0.34
N GLU A 85 -1.23 -27.62 -0.40
CA GLU A 85 -1.89 -28.47 -1.37
C GLU A 85 -3.00 -27.70 -2.09
N MET A 86 -3.16 -27.97 -3.37
CA MET A 86 -4.28 -27.50 -4.16
C MET A 86 -5.24 -28.65 -4.38
N ILE A 87 -6.46 -28.50 -3.85
CA ILE A 87 -7.54 -29.47 -4.01
C ILE A 87 -8.71 -28.83 -4.73
N ASP A 88 -9.60 -29.68 -5.22
CA ASP A 88 -10.87 -29.25 -5.81
C ASP A 88 -11.89 -28.98 -4.72
N ASN A 89 -12.73 -27.96 -4.92
CA ASN A 89 -13.87 -27.76 -4.05
C ASN A 89 -14.84 -28.95 -4.24
N PRO A 90 -15.23 -29.66 -3.15
CA PRO A 90 -16.11 -30.82 -3.24
C PRO A 90 -17.46 -30.54 -3.94
N ASN A 91 -17.93 -29.29 -3.87
CA ASN A 91 -19.20 -28.87 -4.47
C ASN A 91 -19.04 -28.43 -5.93
N ASP A 92 -17.84 -28.02 -6.35
CA ASP A 92 -17.54 -27.52 -7.70
C ASP A 92 -16.06 -27.74 -8.08
N PRO A 93 -15.74 -28.71 -8.96
CA PRO A 93 -14.36 -28.98 -9.39
C PRO A 93 -13.64 -27.83 -10.10
N TYR A 94 -14.37 -26.83 -10.62
CA TYR A 94 -13.77 -25.65 -11.24
C TYR A 94 -13.25 -24.63 -10.22
N VAL A 95 -13.73 -24.72 -8.98
CA VAL A 95 -13.25 -23.92 -7.85
C VAL A 95 -12.12 -24.65 -7.14
N LYS A 96 -10.98 -23.99 -6.97
CA LYS A 96 -9.79 -24.56 -6.32
C LYS A 96 -9.63 -24.04 -4.89
N LEU A 97 -9.25 -24.93 -3.98
CA LEU A 97 -8.93 -24.61 -2.60
C LEU A 97 -7.43 -24.77 -2.39
N LEU A 98 -6.79 -23.73 -1.85
CA LEU A 98 -5.39 -23.80 -1.39
C LEU A 98 -5.39 -24.19 0.08
N VAL A 99 -5.09 -25.45 0.37
CA VAL A 99 -4.99 -25.96 1.74
C VAL A 99 -3.59 -25.72 2.26
N ILE A 100 -3.48 -24.89 3.29
CA ILE A 100 -2.28 -24.71 4.09
C ILE A 100 -2.41 -25.66 5.27
N PHE A 101 -1.59 -26.70 5.29
CA PHE A 101 -1.74 -27.85 6.17
C PHE A 101 -0.49 -28.05 7.03
N GLY A 102 -0.67 -28.17 8.34
CA GLY A 102 0.41 -28.49 9.28
C GLY A 102 0.12 -29.74 10.09
N ARG A 103 1.15 -30.36 10.67
CA ARG A 103 0.93 -31.35 11.75
C ARG A 103 0.22 -30.69 12.93
N ASP A 104 0.66 -29.49 13.27
CA ASP A 104 0.16 -28.64 14.34
C ASP A 104 0.13 -27.16 13.89
N ASP A 105 -0.22 -26.26 14.82
CA ASP A 105 -0.31 -24.83 14.54
C ASP A 105 1.06 -24.17 14.21
N ASN A 106 2.19 -24.74 14.66
CA ASN A 106 3.53 -24.22 14.35
C ASN A 106 3.94 -24.59 12.93
N ASP A 107 3.68 -25.82 12.51
CA ASP A 107 3.88 -26.27 11.14
C ASP A 107 3.01 -25.47 10.16
N LEU A 108 1.76 -25.16 10.55
CA LEU A 108 0.87 -24.30 9.77
C LEU A 108 1.48 -22.90 9.58
N LEU A 109 2.04 -22.31 10.65
CA LEU A 109 2.73 -21.02 10.59
C LEU A 109 3.97 -21.10 9.68
N LEU A 110 4.72 -22.21 9.72
CA LEU A 110 5.87 -22.41 8.83
C LEU A 110 5.43 -22.48 7.35
N ALA A 111 4.35 -23.20 7.06
CA ALA A 111 3.78 -23.25 5.71
C ALA A 111 3.38 -21.85 5.21
N ALA A 112 2.66 -21.09 6.03
CA ALA A 112 2.27 -19.71 5.71
C ALA A 112 3.46 -18.78 5.43
N LYS A 113 4.50 -18.84 6.27
CA LYS A 113 5.74 -18.07 6.04
C LYS A 113 6.49 -18.55 4.78
N GLY A 114 6.43 -19.84 4.45
CA GLY A 114 6.95 -20.38 3.19
C GLY A 114 6.32 -19.73 1.96
N ILE A 115 4.99 -19.51 1.97
CA ILE A 115 4.27 -18.80 0.90
C ILE A 115 4.78 -17.37 0.79
N ALA A 116 4.84 -16.68 1.93
CA ALA A 116 5.19 -15.28 1.99
C ALA A 116 6.61 -14.97 1.47
N GLN A 117 7.56 -15.87 1.71
CA GLN A 117 8.94 -15.73 1.24
C GLN A 117 9.15 -16.10 -0.24
N GLY A 118 8.12 -16.60 -0.94
CA GLY A 118 8.25 -16.99 -2.35
C GLY A 118 9.12 -18.23 -2.58
N ASN A 119 9.37 -19.02 -1.53
CA ASN A 119 10.18 -20.24 -1.61
C ASN A 119 9.42 -21.44 -2.18
N ILE A 120 8.17 -21.25 -2.64
CA ILE A 120 7.31 -22.35 -3.06
C ILE A 120 7.25 -22.44 -4.57
N LEU A 121 7.93 -23.46 -5.10
CA LEU A 121 7.77 -23.91 -6.47
C LEU A 121 6.78 -25.09 -6.45
N PHE A 122 5.59 -24.88 -7.03
CA PHE A 122 4.60 -25.95 -7.17
C PHE A 122 5.10 -26.98 -8.17
N ARG A 123 5.55 -28.13 -7.66
CA ARG A 123 5.87 -29.33 -8.44
C ARG A 123 4.74 -30.34 -8.28
N GLY A 124 3.58 -30.03 -8.87
CA GLY A 124 2.35 -30.84 -8.76
C GLY A 124 1.26 -30.17 -7.95
N SER A 125 0.33 -30.97 -7.40
CA SER A 125 -0.78 -30.50 -6.56
C SER A 125 -0.37 -30.20 -5.11
N SER A 126 0.80 -30.63 -4.65
CA SER A 126 1.27 -30.46 -3.27
C SER A 126 2.74 -30.09 -3.20
N VAL A 127 3.12 -29.30 -2.19
CA VAL A 127 4.49 -28.89 -1.89
C VAL A 127 4.73 -28.94 -0.38
N THR A 128 5.86 -29.52 0.03
CA THR A 128 6.35 -29.45 1.41
C THR A 128 7.29 -28.27 1.61
N VAL A 129 7.22 -27.61 2.77
CA VAL A 129 8.14 -26.54 3.14
C VAL A 129 9.27 -27.11 3.99
N ASP A 130 10.40 -27.38 3.34
CA ASP A 130 11.56 -28.05 3.98
C ASP A 130 12.36 -27.14 4.93
N GLY A 131 12.10 -25.83 4.90
CA GLY A 131 12.71 -24.86 5.80
C GLY A 131 12.55 -23.41 5.32
N ILE A 132 12.66 -22.48 6.26
CA ILE A 132 12.58 -21.05 6.01
C ILE A 132 13.96 -20.46 6.22
N LYS A 133 14.50 -19.75 5.23
CA LYS A 133 15.74 -19.00 5.43
C LYS A 133 15.45 -17.84 6.36
N THR A 134 16.21 -17.76 7.45
CA THR A 134 16.20 -16.58 8.32
C THR A 134 16.68 -15.39 7.51
N LEU A 135 15.77 -14.43 7.27
CA LEU A 135 16.10 -13.18 6.60
C LEU A 135 16.87 -12.30 7.57
N GLN A 136 17.76 -11.45 7.05
CA GLN A 136 18.36 -10.41 7.88
C GLN A 136 17.25 -9.50 8.44
N PRO A 137 17.39 -9.00 9.68
CA PRO A 137 16.46 -8.03 10.24
C PRO A 137 16.28 -6.85 9.29
N ARG A 138 15.00 -6.49 9.06
CA ARG A 138 14.64 -5.33 8.25
C ARG A 138 15.10 -4.04 8.92
N GLN A 139 15.22 -2.99 8.13
CA GLN A 139 15.51 -1.64 8.61
C GLN A 139 14.25 -0.78 8.52
N PRO A 140 14.11 0.26 9.37
CA PRO A 140 13.03 1.22 9.23
C PRO A 140 13.01 1.84 7.82
N TYR A 141 11.81 2.03 7.25
CA TYR A 141 11.58 2.66 5.94
C TYR A 141 12.18 1.92 4.74
N ASP A 142 12.49 0.62 4.88
CA ASP A 142 13.07 -0.20 3.81
C ASP A 142 12.03 -0.89 2.90
N ALA A 143 10.76 -0.51 3.04
CA ALA A 143 9.64 -1.08 2.31
C ALA A 143 9.82 -0.91 0.78
N PRO A 144 9.72 -1.98 -0.03
CA PRO A 144 9.89 -1.91 -1.48
C PRO A 144 8.97 -0.92 -2.20
N ASN A 145 7.75 -0.73 -1.68
CA ASN A 145 6.78 0.21 -2.27
C ASN A 145 6.99 1.65 -1.79
N TRP A 146 7.97 1.93 -0.92
CA TRP A 146 8.33 3.28 -0.49
C TRP A 146 9.58 3.77 -1.21
N VAL A 147 9.60 5.07 -1.50
CA VAL A 147 10.83 5.73 -1.91
C VAL A 147 11.77 5.74 -0.71
N ARG A 148 13.00 5.27 -0.93
CA ARG A 148 14.03 5.29 0.11
C ARG A 148 14.36 6.71 0.54
N THR A 149 14.45 6.91 1.85
CA THR A 149 14.77 8.20 2.49
C THR A 149 16.12 8.18 3.19
N ASP A 150 16.96 7.16 2.94
CA ASP A 150 18.29 7.05 3.52
C ASP A 150 19.42 7.37 2.52
N ARG A 151 19.09 7.49 1.23
CA ARG A 151 20.00 7.82 0.14
C ARG A 151 19.28 8.48 -1.04
N SER A 152 20.06 8.99 -1.99
CA SER A 152 19.54 9.37 -3.29
C SER A 152 19.08 8.14 -4.08
N VAL A 153 17.91 8.24 -4.73
CA VAL A 153 17.24 7.17 -5.47
C VAL A 153 17.23 7.51 -6.96
N THR A 154 17.55 6.52 -7.79
CA THR A 154 17.50 6.67 -9.25
C THR A 154 16.07 6.51 -9.79
N PHE A 155 15.75 7.14 -10.91
CA PHE A 155 14.45 6.94 -11.55
C PHE A 155 14.28 5.50 -12.05
N ALA A 156 15.38 4.80 -12.35
CA ALA A 156 15.37 3.37 -12.63
C ALA A 156 14.73 2.53 -11.51
N GLU A 157 15.00 2.87 -10.25
CA GLU A 157 14.43 2.19 -9.07
C GLU A 157 12.93 2.50 -8.89
N LEU A 158 12.43 3.59 -9.47
CA LEU A 158 11.03 4.04 -9.36
C LEU A 158 10.16 3.56 -10.53
N LYS A 159 10.74 2.93 -11.55
CA LYS A 159 10.00 2.37 -12.68
C LYS A 159 9.20 1.15 -12.25
N THR A 160 7.97 1.09 -12.76
CA THR A 160 7.07 -0.07 -12.66
C THR A 160 7.14 -0.97 -13.89
N TYR A 161 7.61 -0.44 -15.04
CA TYR A 161 7.87 -1.18 -16.27
C TYR A 161 9.02 -0.56 -17.07
N GLU A 162 9.65 -1.35 -17.94
CA GLU A 162 10.93 -1.03 -18.57
C GLU A 162 10.91 0.28 -19.38
N GLN A 163 9.84 0.51 -20.16
CA GLN A 163 9.69 1.66 -21.06
C GLN A 163 8.95 2.85 -20.43
N GLN A 164 8.78 2.90 -19.11
CA GLN A 164 8.00 3.96 -18.45
C GLN A 164 8.58 5.37 -18.63
N LEU A 165 9.89 5.49 -18.73
CA LEU A 165 10.59 6.78 -18.82
C LEU A 165 10.81 7.25 -20.26
N GLN A 166 10.04 6.75 -21.21
CA GLN A 166 10.13 7.16 -22.60
C GLN A 166 8.75 7.27 -23.22
N SER A 167 8.63 8.18 -24.20
CA SER A 167 7.38 8.41 -24.92
C SER A 167 7.67 8.85 -26.35
N SER A 168 6.74 8.59 -27.26
CA SER A 168 6.88 8.95 -28.67
C SER A 168 5.55 9.32 -29.30
N GLY A 169 5.58 10.28 -30.24
CA GLY A 169 4.41 10.73 -30.98
C GLY A 169 4.61 12.12 -31.57
N LEU A 170 3.63 12.63 -32.31
CA LEU A 170 3.66 14.05 -32.71
C LEU A 170 3.55 14.94 -31.47
N VAL A 171 2.65 14.54 -30.56
CA VAL A 171 2.57 15.02 -29.19
C VAL A 171 2.84 13.79 -28.32
N PRO A 172 4.06 13.63 -27.78
CA PRO A 172 4.36 12.51 -26.90
C PRO A 172 3.46 12.53 -25.65
N ASP A 173 3.01 11.36 -25.21
CA ASP A 173 2.32 11.22 -23.93
C ASP A 173 3.22 11.62 -22.77
N ALA A 174 2.61 12.09 -21.69
CA ALA A 174 3.34 12.51 -20.50
C ALA A 174 4.05 11.33 -19.82
N ILE A 175 5.31 11.53 -19.44
CA ILE A 175 6.05 10.55 -18.64
C ILE A 175 5.70 10.77 -17.17
N THR A 176 5.32 9.70 -16.47
CA THR A 176 4.88 9.79 -15.07
C THR A 176 5.71 8.88 -14.17
N VAL A 177 6.09 9.40 -13.00
CA VAL A 177 6.83 8.67 -11.96
C VAL A 177 6.07 8.80 -10.65
N ALA A 178 5.78 7.65 -10.04
CA ALA A 178 5.10 7.60 -8.75
C ALA A 178 6.14 7.69 -7.61
N LEU A 179 5.87 8.56 -6.63
CA LEU A 179 6.68 8.77 -5.43
C LEU A 179 5.81 8.47 -4.21
N ASN A 180 5.95 7.26 -3.67
CA ASN A 180 5.26 6.88 -2.44
C ASN A 180 6.18 7.17 -1.24
N LEU A 181 5.91 8.26 -0.53
CA LEU A 181 6.75 8.75 0.55
C LEU A 181 6.24 8.26 1.92
N PRO A 182 7.14 7.95 2.86
CA PRO A 182 6.76 7.75 4.25
C PRO A 182 5.95 8.93 4.77
N PRO A 183 4.85 8.69 5.50
CA PRO A 183 3.94 9.75 5.92
C PRO A 183 4.49 10.66 7.01
N ASP A 184 5.53 10.21 7.71
CA ASP A 184 6.20 10.94 8.77
C ASP A 184 7.40 11.75 8.26
N LEU A 185 7.60 11.84 6.94
CA LEU A 185 8.66 12.66 6.38
C LEU A 185 8.41 14.14 6.71
N TYR A 186 9.27 14.71 7.55
CA TYR A 186 9.15 16.05 8.09
C TYR A 186 9.96 17.05 7.26
N LEU A 187 9.25 17.94 6.56
CA LEU A 187 9.83 18.83 5.55
C LEU A 187 10.04 20.29 6.03
N LEU A 188 9.80 20.59 7.30
CA LEU A 188 9.86 21.95 7.83
C LEU A 188 11.27 22.57 7.67
N ARG A 189 11.31 23.79 7.11
CA ARG A 189 12.52 24.56 6.78
C ARG A 189 13.41 23.99 5.67
N ALA A 190 12.96 22.98 4.92
CA ALA A 190 13.69 22.51 3.75
C ALA A 190 13.43 23.44 2.55
N ASN A 191 14.49 23.88 1.88
CA ASN A 191 14.42 24.76 0.71
C ASN A 191 13.93 24.04 -0.57
N GLY A 192 13.46 22.80 -0.46
CA GLY A 192 13.03 21.93 -1.56
C GLY A 192 13.84 20.62 -1.68
N ILE A 193 13.35 19.68 -2.48
CA ILE A 193 13.96 18.35 -2.71
C ILE A 193 14.94 18.42 -3.88
N ASP A 194 16.16 17.94 -3.69
CA ASP A 194 17.17 17.92 -4.75
C ASP A 194 16.86 16.80 -5.77
N MET A 195 16.82 17.17 -7.06
CA MET A 195 16.59 16.26 -8.19
C MET A 195 17.61 16.54 -9.30
N ASP A 196 18.33 15.53 -9.76
CA ASP A 196 19.21 15.59 -10.94
C ASP A 196 18.51 14.91 -12.10
N LEU A 197 17.95 15.70 -13.01
CA LEU A 197 17.20 15.22 -14.17
C LEU A 197 18.07 15.21 -15.41
N LYS A 198 18.21 14.03 -16.00
CA LYS A 198 18.85 13.83 -17.32
C LYS A 198 17.77 13.46 -18.29
N TYR A 199 17.72 14.11 -19.45
CA TYR A 199 16.69 13.85 -20.43
C TYR A 199 17.20 14.02 -21.86
N ARG A 200 16.53 13.37 -22.80
CA ARG A 200 16.78 13.44 -24.24
C ARG A 200 15.46 13.64 -24.95
N TYR A 201 15.48 14.35 -26.06
CA TYR A 201 14.28 14.69 -26.80
C TYR A 201 14.64 14.88 -28.29
N THR A 202 13.68 14.66 -29.18
CA THR A 202 13.82 15.02 -30.60
C THR A 202 13.97 16.52 -30.71
N MET A 203 15.06 16.99 -31.30
CA MET A 203 15.32 18.42 -31.41
C MET A 203 14.25 19.11 -32.28
N PRO A 204 13.60 20.19 -31.79
CA PRO A 204 12.76 21.01 -32.64
C PRO A 204 13.57 21.57 -33.82
N PRO A 205 13.02 21.62 -35.05
CA PRO A 205 13.73 22.06 -36.24
C PRO A 205 14.12 23.55 -36.18
N VAL A 206 13.37 24.34 -35.42
CA VAL A 206 13.63 25.76 -35.15
C VAL A 206 13.46 26.02 -33.67
N LYS A 207 14.13 27.07 -33.16
CA LYS A 207 13.88 27.53 -31.79
C LYS A 207 12.47 28.12 -31.70
N ASP A 208 11.60 27.44 -30.98
CA ASP A 208 10.20 27.79 -30.81
C ASP A 208 9.78 27.71 -29.33
N SER A 209 8.47 27.66 -29.07
CA SER A 209 7.91 27.51 -27.72
C SER A 209 7.85 26.06 -27.23
N SER A 210 8.51 25.12 -27.92
CA SER A 210 8.61 23.73 -27.46
C SER A 210 9.29 23.69 -26.08
N ARG A 211 8.69 22.94 -25.16
CA ARG A 211 9.09 22.91 -23.76
C ARG A 211 8.75 21.59 -23.07
N MET A 212 9.45 21.32 -21.99
CA MET A 212 9.11 20.29 -21.01
C MET A 212 8.55 20.96 -19.76
N ASP A 213 7.29 20.69 -19.45
CA ASP A 213 6.64 21.13 -18.22
C ASP A 213 6.72 20.02 -17.18
N ILE A 214 7.14 20.35 -15.96
CA ILE A 214 7.18 19.44 -14.82
C ILE A 214 6.05 19.79 -13.88
N SER A 215 5.24 18.80 -13.52
CA SER A 215 4.19 18.93 -12.53
C SER A 215 4.27 17.86 -11.45
N LEU A 216 3.76 18.17 -10.27
CA LEU A 216 3.66 17.26 -9.14
C LEU A 216 2.23 17.31 -8.60
N ASN A 217 1.54 16.17 -8.57
CA ASN A 217 0.13 16.08 -8.18
C ASN A 217 -0.75 17.10 -8.92
N ASP A 218 -0.58 17.19 -10.24
CA ASP A 218 -1.26 18.12 -11.15
C ASP A 218 -0.95 19.61 -10.93
N GLN A 219 0.01 19.92 -10.06
CA GLN A 219 0.50 21.29 -9.87
C GLN A 219 1.75 21.54 -10.68
N PHE A 220 1.71 22.57 -11.52
CA PHE A 220 2.87 23.01 -12.29
C PHE A 220 4.00 23.47 -11.37
N LEU A 221 5.21 22.97 -11.59
CA LEU A 221 6.40 23.35 -10.84
C LEU A 221 7.32 24.24 -11.67
N GLN A 222 7.72 23.78 -12.85
CA GLN A 222 8.69 24.49 -13.68
C GLN A 222 8.60 24.05 -15.15
N SER A 223 9.00 24.94 -16.06
CA SER A 223 9.07 24.67 -17.50
C SER A 223 10.48 24.89 -18.04
N PHE A 224 10.90 24.06 -18.99
CA PHE A 224 12.21 24.09 -19.63
C PHE A 224 12.08 24.11 -21.15
N SER A 225 12.67 25.11 -21.82
CA SER A 225 12.65 25.17 -23.28
C SER A 225 13.44 24.01 -23.91
N LEU A 226 12.87 23.40 -24.95
CA LEU A 226 13.54 22.40 -25.77
C LEU A 226 14.36 23.13 -26.84
N ASN A 227 15.69 23.11 -26.70
CA ASN A 227 16.60 23.78 -27.62
C ASN A 227 16.81 22.96 -28.90
N SER A 228 17.08 23.66 -30.00
CA SER A 228 17.42 23.08 -31.31
C SER A 228 18.92 22.77 -31.50
N SER A 229 19.70 22.65 -30.41
CA SER A 229 21.14 22.28 -30.43
C SER A 229 21.40 20.90 -29.81
N GLN A 230 22.50 20.23 -30.21
CA GLN A 230 22.81 18.82 -29.94
C GLN A 230 23.27 18.48 -28.50
N ASP A 231 23.07 19.35 -27.52
CA ASP A 231 23.59 19.11 -26.18
C ASP A 231 22.76 18.05 -25.41
N VAL A 232 23.45 17.11 -24.75
CA VAL A 232 22.81 16.21 -23.79
C VAL A 232 22.43 17.07 -22.58
N ASN A 233 21.13 17.40 -22.47
CA ASN A 233 20.68 18.31 -21.43
C ASN A 233 20.65 17.63 -20.06
N LYS A 234 21.37 18.24 -19.12
CA LYS A 234 21.37 17.89 -17.70
C LYS A 234 20.81 19.06 -16.91
N LEU A 235 19.90 18.78 -15.99
CA LEU A 235 19.25 19.78 -15.16
C LEU A 235 19.33 19.38 -13.68
N ILE A 236 19.87 20.28 -12.85
CA ILE A 236 19.75 20.17 -11.39
C ILE A 236 18.56 21.02 -10.98
N LEU A 237 17.54 20.37 -10.43
CA LEU A 237 16.31 20.98 -9.94
C LEU A 237 16.22 20.86 -8.42
N ARG A 238 15.63 21.86 -7.78
CA ARG A 238 15.15 21.75 -6.41
C ARG A 238 13.62 21.89 -6.41
N LEU A 239 12.91 20.79 -6.15
CA LEU A 239 11.44 20.76 -6.11
C LEU A 239 10.95 21.52 -4.87
N PRO A 240 10.19 22.61 -5.00
CA PRO A 240 9.73 23.36 -3.84
C PRO A 240 8.80 22.49 -2.98
N VAL A 241 9.10 22.38 -1.68
CA VAL A 241 8.15 21.83 -0.72
C VAL A 241 7.28 22.99 -0.22
N LEU A 242 6.08 23.11 -0.77
CA LEU A 242 5.06 23.99 -0.20
C LEU A 242 4.36 23.20 0.91
N GLN A 243 4.52 23.60 2.17
CA GLN A 243 3.73 23.06 3.27
C GLN A 243 3.10 24.25 4.01
N GLY A 244 1.77 24.31 4.00
CA GLY A 244 0.99 25.37 4.61
C GLY A 244 1.28 25.47 6.10
N LEU A 245 1.73 26.65 6.53
CA LEU A 245 1.82 27.00 7.94
C LEU A 245 0.41 27.18 8.49
N LEU A 246 0.13 26.54 9.63
CA LEU A 246 -1.06 26.75 10.44
C LEU A 246 -0.96 28.10 11.16
N ASP A 247 -1.08 29.19 10.41
CA ASP A 247 -1.39 30.51 10.97
C ASP A 247 -2.74 30.97 10.42
N GLY A 248 -3.67 31.26 11.34
CA GLY A 248 -5.09 31.45 11.10
C GLY A 248 -5.48 32.71 10.33
N LYS A 249 -4.94 32.92 9.13
CA LYS A 249 -5.40 33.94 8.17
C LYS A 249 -5.25 33.44 6.73
N SER A 250 -6.35 32.92 6.18
CA SER A 250 -6.72 32.97 4.75
C SER A 250 -5.59 32.99 3.71
N GLU A 251 -4.79 31.93 3.63
CA GLU A 251 -3.95 31.65 2.46
C GLU A 251 -4.07 30.16 2.10
N VAL A 252 -4.65 29.88 0.93
CA VAL A 252 -4.76 28.53 0.36
C VAL A 252 -3.39 28.11 -0.14
N THR A 253 -2.63 27.41 0.71
CA THR A 253 -1.39 26.74 0.31
C THR A 253 -1.72 25.28 0.05
N ILE A 254 -1.96 24.90 -1.22
CA ILE A 254 -2.06 23.49 -1.59
C ILE A 254 -0.63 22.91 -1.58
N PRO A 255 -0.32 21.94 -0.70
CA PRO A 255 1.01 21.36 -0.68
C PRO A 255 1.21 20.45 -1.90
N ALA A 256 2.25 20.70 -2.68
CA ALA A 256 2.56 19.90 -3.87
C ALA A 256 2.90 18.44 -3.53
N LEU A 257 3.38 18.17 -2.31
CA LEU A 257 3.57 16.82 -1.79
C LEU A 257 2.49 16.44 -0.79
N ARG A 258 1.84 15.30 -1.04
CA ARG A 258 0.91 14.63 -0.14
C ARG A 258 1.64 13.50 0.57
N LEU A 259 1.91 13.68 1.86
CA LEU A 259 2.51 12.64 2.71
C LEU A 259 1.51 11.52 2.98
N GLY A 260 1.97 10.27 2.99
CA GLY A 260 1.11 9.11 3.21
C GLY A 260 0.15 8.82 2.06
N ALA A 261 0.42 9.38 0.87
CA ALA A 261 -0.30 9.09 -0.36
C ALA A 261 0.71 8.98 -1.51
N VAL A 262 0.29 8.36 -2.61
CA VAL A 262 1.09 8.31 -3.83
C VAL A 262 1.16 9.72 -4.42
N ASN A 263 2.38 10.23 -4.59
CA ASN A 263 2.63 11.47 -5.31
C ASN A 263 2.98 11.15 -6.75
N GLN A 264 2.50 11.95 -7.70
CA GLN A 264 2.79 11.74 -9.12
C GLN A 264 3.61 12.90 -9.67
N LEU A 265 4.85 12.62 -10.03
CA LEU A 265 5.70 13.53 -10.79
C LEU A 265 5.47 13.28 -12.28
N ARG A 266 5.12 14.32 -13.02
CA ARG A 266 4.73 14.23 -14.43
C ARG A 266 5.56 15.20 -15.27
N PHE A 267 6.01 14.70 -16.43
CA PHE A 267 6.81 15.43 -17.40
C PHE A 267 6.06 15.49 -18.72
N ASP A 268 5.62 16.69 -19.10
CA ASP A 268 4.86 16.95 -20.32
C ASP A 268 5.75 17.59 -21.36
N PHE A 269 6.02 16.89 -22.46
CA PHE A 269 6.81 17.41 -23.58
C PHE A 269 5.87 18.00 -24.63
N GLN A 270 5.77 19.33 -24.65
CA GLN A 270 4.96 20.07 -25.61
C GLN A 270 5.85 20.52 -26.77
N TYR A 271 5.53 20.05 -27.97
CA TYR A 271 6.18 20.49 -29.20
C TYR A 271 5.29 21.48 -29.94
N MET A 272 5.86 22.60 -30.33
CA MET A 272 5.25 23.41 -31.37
C MET A 272 5.52 22.69 -32.68
N ASN A 273 4.50 22.03 -33.23
CA ASN A 273 4.58 21.37 -34.54
C ASN A 273 4.00 22.33 -35.59
N PRO A 274 4.78 23.31 -36.11
CA PRO A 274 4.25 24.26 -37.09
C PRO A 274 3.85 23.49 -38.36
N MET A 275 2.56 23.52 -38.69
CA MET A 275 2.12 23.05 -40.00
C MET A 275 2.52 24.11 -41.03
N PRO A 276 3.36 23.77 -42.04
CA PRO A 276 3.66 24.73 -43.09
C PRO A 276 2.36 25.10 -43.82
N GLY A 277 2.05 26.39 -43.85
CA GLY A 277 0.93 26.90 -44.64
C GLY A 277 1.17 26.67 -46.13
N GLY A 278 0.15 26.18 -46.83
CA GLY A 278 0.11 26.13 -48.30
C GLY A 278 -0.80 27.23 -48.85
N SER A 279 -0.53 27.69 -50.08
CA SER A 279 -1.51 28.46 -50.85
C SER A 279 -2.20 27.53 -51.86
N ILE A 280 -3.31 27.98 -52.47
CA ILE A 280 -3.98 27.23 -53.55
C ILE A 280 -3.00 26.95 -54.71
N ASP A 281 -2.03 27.84 -54.92
CA ASP A 281 -1.01 27.73 -55.95
C ASP A 281 0.26 26.96 -55.51
N ASN A 282 0.41 26.67 -54.21
CA ASN A 282 1.58 25.98 -53.65
C ASN A 282 1.18 25.04 -52.50
N CYS A 283 0.81 23.81 -52.87
CA CYS A 283 0.56 22.71 -51.94
C CYS A 283 1.88 22.13 -51.42
N ILE A 284 2.27 22.51 -50.20
CA ILE A 284 3.41 21.91 -49.52
C ILE A 284 2.96 20.59 -48.88
N THR A 285 3.55 19.48 -49.31
CA THR A 285 3.41 18.20 -48.60
C THR A 285 4.44 18.16 -47.47
N PHE A 286 3.98 17.96 -46.24
CA PHE A 286 4.85 17.79 -45.08
C PHE A 286 4.48 16.47 -44.41
N GLN A 287 5.49 15.64 -44.18
CA GLN A 287 5.33 14.41 -43.41
C GLN A 287 5.80 14.68 -41.99
N PRO A 288 4.90 14.65 -40.99
CA PRO A 288 5.29 14.92 -39.63
C PRO A 288 6.11 13.75 -39.09
N VAL A 289 7.30 14.07 -38.58
CA VAL A 289 8.18 13.10 -37.91
C VAL A 289 7.73 12.92 -36.47
N GLN A 290 7.83 11.69 -35.95
CA GLN A 290 7.53 11.43 -34.55
C GLN A 290 8.61 12.04 -33.66
N ASN A 291 8.18 12.72 -32.61
CA ASN A 291 9.06 13.15 -31.54
C ASN A 291 9.27 11.98 -30.57
N HIS A 292 10.50 11.78 -30.13
CA HIS A 292 10.88 10.80 -29.12
C HIS A 292 11.44 11.54 -27.92
N VAL A 293 11.00 11.19 -26.72
CA VAL A 293 11.44 11.79 -25.47
C VAL A 293 11.79 10.71 -24.47
N VAL A 294 12.85 10.92 -23.71
CA VAL A 294 13.40 9.95 -22.76
C VAL A 294 13.90 10.69 -21.53
N ILE A 295 13.49 10.23 -20.34
CA ILE A 295 14.12 10.58 -19.08
C ILE A 295 15.14 9.49 -18.75
N GLY A 296 16.36 9.90 -18.43
CA GLY A 296 17.45 9.00 -18.11
C GLY A 296 17.16 8.22 -16.83
N ASP A 297 17.35 6.90 -16.90
CA ASP A 297 17.29 5.99 -15.76
C ASP A 297 18.19 6.42 -14.59
N ASP A 298 19.30 7.09 -14.91
CA ASP A 298 20.30 7.63 -13.99
C ASP A 298 19.99 9.07 -13.50
N SER A 299 18.78 9.56 -13.77
CA SER A 299 18.21 10.72 -13.07
C SER A 299 17.96 10.35 -11.61
N THR A 300 18.13 11.28 -10.68
CA THR A 300 18.05 10.99 -9.24
C THR A 300 17.18 11.98 -8.49
N ILE A 301 16.58 11.52 -7.39
CA ILE A 301 15.87 12.35 -6.40
C ILE A 301 16.38 12.00 -4.99
N ASP A 302 16.56 12.98 -4.11
CA ASP A 302 17.19 12.77 -2.80
C ASP A 302 16.31 13.24 -1.63
N PHE A 303 15.85 12.26 -0.83
CA PHE A 303 15.11 12.48 0.41
C PHE A 303 15.94 12.20 1.67
N SER A 304 17.25 11.96 1.56
CA SER A 304 18.12 11.57 2.68
C SER A 304 18.35 12.64 3.74
N LYS A 305 18.06 13.91 3.41
CA LYS A 305 18.32 15.07 4.29
C LYS A 305 17.13 15.43 5.17
N TYR A 306 16.05 14.65 5.09
CA TYR A 306 14.80 14.93 5.79
C TYR A 306 14.66 14.07 7.04
N TYR A 307 14.07 14.66 8.07
CA TYR A 307 13.81 13.97 9.33
C TYR A 307 12.47 13.25 9.30
N HIS A 308 12.30 12.26 10.16
CA HIS A 308 11.02 11.57 10.35
C HIS A 308 10.37 12.04 11.66
N PHE A 309 9.19 12.65 11.55
CA PHE A 309 8.38 13.10 12.68
C PHE A 309 6.90 13.15 12.30
N ILE A 310 6.06 12.48 13.09
CA ILE A 310 4.61 12.60 13.03
C ILE A 310 4.01 12.46 14.43
N ALA A 311 2.97 13.22 14.71
CA ALA A 311 2.18 13.04 15.92
C ALA A 311 1.21 11.85 15.74
N LEU A 312 1.22 10.91 16.67
CA LEU A 312 0.35 9.74 16.68
C LEU A 312 -0.68 9.83 17.81
N PRO A 313 -1.88 9.23 17.65
CA PRO A 313 -2.35 8.44 16.52
C PRO A 313 -2.94 9.30 15.39
N ASP A 314 -2.73 8.90 14.13
CA ASP A 314 -3.38 9.52 12.96
C ASP A 314 -4.06 8.44 12.11
N LEU A 315 -5.41 8.42 12.14
CA LEU A 315 -6.22 7.44 11.39
C LEU A 315 -6.13 7.60 9.88
N ARG A 316 -5.94 8.82 9.38
CA ARG A 316 -5.80 9.06 7.93
C ARG A 316 -4.51 8.41 7.43
N VAL A 317 -3.44 8.53 8.20
CA VAL A 317 -2.17 7.91 7.84
C VAL A 317 -2.21 6.40 7.99
N PHE A 318 -2.87 5.87 9.02
CA PHE A 318 -3.12 4.44 9.12
C PHE A 318 -3.91 3.92 7.91
N ALA A 319 -4.99 4.59 7.51
CA ALA A 319 -5.83 4.17 6.39
C ALA A 319 -5.11 4.20 5.03
N ASN A 320 -4.25 5.21 4.80
CA ASN A 320 -3.62 5.38 3.49
C ASN A 320 -2.23 4.70 3.39
N ALA A 321 -1.49 4.59 4.49
CA ALA A 321 -0.10 4.11 4.48
C ALA A 321 0.17 2.97 5.47
N GLY A 322 -0.81 2.55 6.27
CA GLY A 322 -0.62 1.51 7.30
C GLY A 322 0.30 1.92 8.46
N PHE A 323 0.62 3.20 8.59
CA PHE A 323 1.54 3.71 9.60
C PHE A 323 0.87 3.78 10.98
N PRO A 324 1.59 3.58 12.10
CA PRO A 324 3.04 3.37 12.24
C PRO A 324 3.52 1.96 11.89
N TYR A 325 2.62 0.99 11.78
CA TYR A 325 2.97 -0.43 11.60
C TYR A 325 3.76 -0.71 10.32
N SER A 326 3.58 0.11 9.28
CA SER A 326 4.34 0.03 8.03
C SER A 326 5.78 0.56 8.10
N ARG A 327 6.20 1.18 9.23
CA ARG A 327 7.59 1.65 9.41
C ARG A 327 8.59 0.50 9.22
N MET A 328 8.28 -0.67 9.78
CA MET A 328 8.99 -1.92 9.51
C MET A 328 8.19 -2.71 8.47
N ALA A 329 8.76 -2.97 7.31
CA ALA A 329 8.02 -3.54 6.18
C ALA A 329 7.46 -4.95 6.43
N ASP A 330 8.06 -5.70 7.37
CA ASP A 330 7.65 -7.05 7.79
C ASP A 330 6.89 -7.08 9.14
N LEU A 331 6.58 -5.89 9.67
CA LEU A 331 5.88 -5.66 10.95
C LEU A 331 6.62 -6.26 12.17
N SER A 332 7.96 -6.36 12.13
CA SER A 332 8.76 -6.91 13.24
C SER A 332 8.49 -6.26 14.60
N ASP A 333 8.17 -4.97 14.58
CA ASP A 333 7.99 -4.15 15.79
C ASP A 333 6.50 -4.08 16.19
N THR A 334 5.61 -4.78 15.48
CA THR A 334 4.17 -4.77 15.74
C THR A 334 3.74 -5.97 16.59
N LEU A 335 2.98 -5.69 17.65
CA LEU A 335 2.25 -6.68 18.44
C LEU A 335 0.75 -6.52 18.21
N VAL A 336 0.13 -7.53 17.60
CA VAL A 336 -1.31 -7.58 17.38
C VAL A 336 -2.00 -8.28 18.53
N VAL A 337 -3.02 -7.64 19.10
CA VAL A 337 -3.81 -8.17 20.21
C VAL A 337 -5.18 -8.56 19.69
N VAL A 338 -5.55 -9.82 19.87
CA VAL A 338 -6.79 -10.41 19.36
C VAL A 338 -7.62 -11.03 20.49
N PRO A 339 -8.95 -11.18 20.33
CA PRO A 339 -9.75 -11.90 21.32
C PRO A 339 -9.44 -13.40 21.28
N LYS A 340 -9.55 -14.05 22.44
CA LYS A 340 -9.33 -15.50 22.61
C LYS A 340 -10.26 -16.38 21.75
N ALA A 341 -11.48 -15.92 21.52
CA ALA A 341 -12.47 -16.58 20.67
C ALA A 341 -13.02 -15.56 19.66
N PRO A 342 -12.32 -15.31 18.54
CA PRO A 342 -12.75 -14.32 17.57
C PRO A 342 -13.99 -14.76 16.79
N THR A 343 -14.81 -13.77 16.42
CA THR A 343 -15.87 -13.93 15.43
C THR A 343 -15.28 -13.87 14.01
N GLN A 344 -16.02 -14.36 13.00
CA GLN A 344 -15.61 -14.25 11.59
C GLN A 344 -15.27 -12.80 11.19
N GLY A 345 -16.08 -11.82 11.64
CA GLY A 345 -15.84 -10.41 11.35
C GLY A 345 -14.57 -9.85 12.00
N GLN A 346 -14.17 -10.34 13.18
CA GLN A 346 -12.91 -9.94 13.82
C GLN A 346 -11.70 -10.51 13.09
N VAL A 347 -11.76 -11.79 12.67
CA VAL A 347 -10.69 -12.37 11.85
C VAL A 347 -10.63 -11.67 10.49
N ALA A 348 -11.76 -11.41 9.84
CA ALA A 348 -11.78 -10.68 8.56
C ALA A 348 -11.17 -9.27 8.69
N THR A 349 -11.48 -8.55 9.77
CA THR A 349 -10.89 -7.23 10.07
C THR A 349 -9.37 -7.31 10.23
N LEU A 350 -8.87 -8.31 10.97
CA LEU A 350 -7.44 -8.56 11.12
C LEU A 350 -6.76 -8.79 9.76
N LEU A 351 -7.31 -9.70 8.96
CA LEU A 351 -6.76 -10.05 7.64
C LEU A 351 -6.81 -8.85 6.69
N GLN A 352 -7.87 -8.05 6.75
CA GLN A 352 -8.01 -6.85 5.94
C GLN A 352 -6.98 -5.77 6.32
N ALA A 353 -6.78 -5.54 7.63
CA ALA A 353 -5.80 -4.57 8.11
C ALA A 353 -4.38 -4.94 7.69
N LEU A 354 -3.98 -6.19 7.94
CA LEU A 354 -2.63 -6.67 7.60
C LEU A 354 -2.44 -6.86 6.09
N GLY A 355 -3.50 -7.24 5.38
CA GLY A 355 -3.56 -7.19 3.92
C GLY A 355 -3.32 -5.79 3.38
N GLY A 356 -3.97 -4.78 3.97
CA GLY A 356 -3.80 -3.37 3.63
C GLY A 356 -2.37 -2.89 3.86
N ILE A 357 -1.81 -3.15 5.04
CA ILE A 357 -0.41 -2.80 5.33
C ILE A 357 0.55 -3.50 4.35
N GLY A 358 0.30 -4.77 4.01
CA GLY A 358 1.07 -5.50 3.00
C GLY A 358 1.01 -4.87 1.61
N SER A 359 -0.15 -4.34 1.19
CA SER A 359 -0.27 -3.58 -0.07
C SER A 359 0.53 -2.28 -0.08
N GLN A 360 0.62 -1.61 1.07
CA GLN A 360 1.35 -0.35 1.19
C GLN A 360 2.87 -0.54 1.27
N THR A 361 3.33 -1.60 1.94
CA THR A 361 4.76 -1.89 2.09
C THR A 361 5.34 -2.67 0.91
N GLY A 362 4.52 -3.48 0.23
CA GLY A 362 4.98 -4.41 -0.81
C GLY A 362 5.61 -5.69 -0.26
N LEU A 363 5.52 -5.93 1.05
CA LEU A 363 6.01 -7.13 1.72
C LEU A 363 4.95 -7.75 2.63
N ALA A 364 5.17 -9.03 2.95
CA ALA A 364 4.34 -9.75 3.90
C ALA A 364 4.82 -9.50 5.33
N ALA A 365 3.89 -9.47 6.27
CA ALA A 365 4.09 -9.26 7.70
C ALA A 365 4.67 -10.52 8.40
N ILE A 366 5.81 -11.02 7.91
CA ILE A 366 6.37 -12.33 8.31
C ILE A 366 6.81 -12.37 9.78
N ASN A 367 7.20 -11.22 10.34
CA ASN A 367 7.76 -11.10 11.68
C ASN A 367 6.80 -10.47 12.69
N LEU A 368 5.52 -10.28 12.32
CA LEU A 368 4.49 -9.79 13.23
C LEU A 368 4.34 -10.73 14.44
N GLN A 369 4.13 -10.16 15.62
CA GLN A 369 3.78 -10.90 16.83
C GLN A 369 2.27 -10.82 17.10
N MET A 370 1.69 -11.88 17.66
CA MET A 370 0.28 -11.89 18.07
C MET A 370 0.12 -12.44 19.48
N THR A 371 -0.88 -11.92 20.21
CA THR A 371 -1.27 -12.43 21.52
C THR A 371 -2.77 -12.25 21.76
N ASP A 372 -3.37 -13.13 22.57
CA ASP A 372 -4.70 -12.96 23.15
C ASP A 372 -4.66 -12.57 24.63
N ASP A 373 -3.47 -12.46 25.20
CA ASP A 373 -3.25 -12.10 26.60
C ASP A 373 -2.84 -10.64 26.74
N GLY A 374 -3.78 -9.82 27.23
CA GLY A 374 -3.55 -8.41 27.49
C GLY A 374 -2.48 -8.11 28.54
N ASN A 375 -2.00 -9.09 29.31
CA ASN A 375 -0.90 -8.90 30.24
C ASN A 375 0.47 -8.89 29.54
N GLN A 376 0.59 -9.54 28.38
CA GLN A 376 1.83 -9.58 27.59
C GLN A 376 2.16 -8.23 26.92
N ILE A 377 1.25 -7.26 27.04
CA ILE A 377 1.40 -5.90 26.51
C ILE A 377 2.22 -5.03 27.46
N LYS A 378 2.11 -5.27 28.78
CA LYS A 378 2.78 -4.43 29.78
C LYS A 378 4.29 -4.58 29.65
N ASN A 379 4.99 -3.45 29.48
CA ASN A 379 6.45 -3.33 29.34
C ASN A 379 7.06 -3.85 28.03
N LYS A 380 6.27 -4.03 26.97
CA LYS A 380 6.82 -4.24 25.62
C LYS A 380 6.98 -2.92 24.89
N ASP A 381 8.16 -2.70 24.31
CA ASP A 381 8.41 -1.65 23.33
C ASP A 381 7.99 -2.16 21.95
N ALA A 382 6.71 -2.01 21.61
CA ALA A 382 6.12 -2.49 20.37
C ALA A 382 4.93 -1.62 19.95
N ASP A 383 4.72 -1.50 18.64
CA ASP A 383 3.54 -0.87 18.06
C ASP A 383 2.32 -1.77 18.28
N LEU A 384 1.33 -1.30 19.05
CA LEU A 384 0.19 -2.10 19.47
C LEU A 384 -1.00 -1.97 18.51
N LEU A 385 -1.34 -3.05 17.80
CA LEU A 385 -2.55 -3.14 16.98
C LEU A 385 -3.62 -3.97 17.69
N LEU A 386 -4.68 -3.34 18.18
CA LEU A 386 -5.79 -4.04 18.84
C LEU A 386 -6.93 -4.35 17.86
N ILE A 387 -7.33 -5.61 17.79
CA ILE A 387 -8.55 -6.05 17.08
C ILE A 387 -9.58 -6.52 18.10
N GLY A 388 -10.75 -5.87 18.14
CA GLY A 388 -11.84 -6.23 19.04
C GLY A 388 -11.96 -5.32 20.26
N ALA A 389 -12.26 -5.90 21.42
CA ALA A 389 -12.49 -5.14 22.66
C ALA A 389 -11.17 -4.88 23.41
N ILE A 390 -11.09 -3.74 24.08
CA ILE A 390 -9.95 -3.39 24.95
C ILE A 390 -9.84 -4.44 26.08
N PRO A 391 -8.69 -5.14 26.21
CA PRO A 391 -8.45 -6.07 27.29
C PRO A 391 -8.64 -5.40 28.64
N SER A 392 -9.19 -6.12 29.63
CA SER A 392 -9.40 -5.57 30.98
C SER A 392 -8.12 -5.03 31.61
N SER A 393 -6.96 -5.63 31.31
CA SER A 393 -5.65 -5.19 31.78
C SER A 393 -5.23 -3.79 31.30
N LEU A 394 -5.86 -3.29 30.23
CA LEU A 394 -5.59 -1.99 29.59
C LEU A 394 -6.70 -0.96 29.83
N LYS A 395 -7.84 -1.35 30.41
CA LYS A 395 -8.99 -0.44 30.59
C LYS A 395 -8.75 0.68 31.60
N ASP A 396 -7.82 0.50 32.53
CA ASP A 396 -7.47 1.52 33.52
C ASP A 396 -6.33 2.43 33.05
N ASP A 397 -5.80 2.20 31.83
CA ASP A 397 -4.82 3.08 31.22
C ASP A 397 -5.54 4.30 30.62
N THR A 398 -5.33 5.45 31.27
CA THR A 398 -5.95 6.72 30.86
C THR A 398 -5.51 7.15 29.47
N GLN A 399 -4.29 6.80 29.04
CA GLN A 399 -3.81 7.12 27.70
C GLN A 399 -4.57 6.31 26.65
N ILE A 400 -4.74 5.01 26.85
CA ILE A 400 -5.46 4.13 25.91
C ILE A 400 -6.93 4.54 25.78
N ASN A 401 -7.59 4.87 26.90
CA ASN A 401 -8.97 5.36 26.85
C ASN A 401 -9.10 6.68 26.09
N LEU A 402 -8.20 7.65 26.33
CA LEU A 402 -8.18 8.93 25.61
C LEU A 402 -7.89 8.74 24.13
N LEU A 403 -6.97 7.82 23.77
CA LEU A 403 -6.68 7.46 22.38
C LEU A 403 -7.91 6.89 21.68
N VAL A 404 -8.65 6.00 22.34
CA VAL A 404 -9.87 5.41 21.80
C VAL A 404 -10.99 6.45 21.67
N GLU A 405 -11.13 7.36 22.63
CA GLU A 405 -12.09 8.47 22.54
C GLU A 405 -11.76 9.45 21.42
N ALA A 406 -10.49 9.83 21.27
CA ALA A 406 -10.01 10.66 20.16
C ALA A 406 -10.28 10.00 18.80
N THR A 407 -9.95 8.71 18.68
CA THR A 407 -10.20 7.89 17.48
C THR A 407 -11.70 7.80 17.17
N LYS A 408 -12.55 7.58 18.19
CA LYS A 408 -14.02 7.55 18.04
C LYS A 408 -14.58 8.89 17.58
N SER A 409 -14.09 9.99 18.15
CA SER A 409 -14.51 11.34 17.76
C SER A 409 -14.23 11.57 16.27
N TRP A 410 -13.04 11.18 15.81
CA TRP A 410 -12.63 11.32 14.41
C TRP A 410 -13.50 10.50 13.45
N VAL A 411 -13.80 9.23 13.77
CA VAL A 411 -14.69 8.38 12.94
C VAL A 411 -16.12 8.93 12.87
N LYS A 412 -16.58 9.61 13.93
CA LYS A 412 -17.93 10.20 13.99
C LYS A 412 -17.99 11.60 13.36
N MET A 413 -16.86 12.23 13.07
CA MET A 413 -16.85 13.52 12.38
C MET A 413 -17.22 13.33 10.90
N PRO A 414 -18.19 14.10 10.36
CA PRO A 414 -18.54 14.02 8.95
C PRO A 414 -17.33 14.42 8.09
N MET A 415 -17.03 13.58 7.10
CA MET A 415 -15.80 13.61 6.31
C MET A 415 -15.79 14.69 5.20
N ARG A 416 -16.39 15.87 5.43
CA ARG A 416 -16.32 16.99 4.48
C ARG A 416 -16.03 18.32 5.17
N HIS A 417 -14.81 18.80 4.96
CA HIS A 417 -14.54 20.25 4.98
C HIS A 417 -15.04 20.80 3.64
N TYR A 418 -16.00 21.72 3.66
CA TYR A 418 -16.41 22.46 2.47
C TYR A 418 -15.53 23.72 2.38
N ASP A 419 -14.73 23.85 1.31
CA ASP A 419 -13.86 25.01 1.05
C ASP A 419 -14.63 26.29 0.60
N LEU A 420 -15.96 26.26 0.57
CA LEU A 420 -16.77 27.39 0.10
C LEU A 420 -17.89 27.69 1.09
N ALA A 421 -17.84 28.88 1.69
CA ALA A 421 -18.77 29.35 2.72
C ALA A 421 -20.18 29.73 2.20
N SER A 422 -20.61 29.28 1.02
CA SER A 422 -21.83 29.80 0.37
C SER A 422 -22.78 28.76 -0.22
N ILE A 423 -22.81 27.54 0.30
CA ILE A 423 -23.87 26.58 -0.03
C ILE A 423 -24.40 25.98 1.27
N TYR A 424 -25.62 26.37 1.66
CA TYR A 424 -26.34 25.69 2.72
C TYR A 424 -26.62 24.25 2.26
N PRO A 425 -26.13 23.23 2.98
CA PRO A 425 -26.36 21.84 2.58
C PRO A 425 -27.79 21.40 2.92
N ASP A 426 -28.36 20.60 2.03
CA ASP A 426 -29.64 19.87 2.17
C ASP A 426 -29.63 18.98 3.43
N ASP A 427 -30.78 18.75 4.07
CA ASP A 427 -30.84 18.05 5.37
C ASP A 427 -30.33 16.59 5.32
N GLU A 428 -30.32 15.95 4.14
CA GLU A 428 -29.68 14.64 3.93
C GLU A 428 -28.16 14.66 4.14
N ALA A 429 -27.49 15.79 3.86
CA ALA A 429 -26.05 15.96 4.03
C ALA A 429 -25.62 16.21 5.49
N ARG A 430 -26.58 16.36 6.42
CA ARG A 430 -26.34 16.42 7.87
C ARG A 430 -26.41 15.05 8.55
N THR A 431 -26.80 14.01 7.81
CA THR A 431 -26.90 12.66 8.38
C THR A 431 -25.58 11.92 8.21
N PRO A 432 -25.01 11.34 9.29
CA PRO A 432 -23.84 10.48 9.17
C PRO A 432 -24.20 9.24 8.34
N ASN A 433 -23.44 8.96 7.28
CA ASN A 433 -23.66 7.83 6.36
C ASN A 433 -23.58 6.44 7.05
N THR A 434 -23.10 6.40 8.29
CA THR A 434 -23.06 5.22 9.14
C THR A 434 -23.35 5.61 10.59
N ARG A 435 -24.45 5.12 11.14
CA ARG A 435 -24.80 5.23 12.57
C ARG A 435 -24.22 4.02 13.30
N THR A 436 -23.07 4.18 13.94
CA THR A 436 -22.50 3.15 14.82
C THR A 436 -22.79 3.54 16.26
N ASP A 437 -23.80 2.92 16.86
CA ASP A 437 -24.10 3.05 18.29
C ASP A 437 -23.24 2.05 19.09
N ILE A 438 -22.37 2.55 19.96
CA ILE A 438 -21.56 1.74 20.88
C ILE A 438 -21.45 2.45 22.23
N THR A 439 -21.93 1.78 23.28
CA THR A 439 -21.87 2.21 24.68
C THR A 439 -20.54 1.81 25.33
N SER A 440 -19.99 2.68 26.18
CA SER A 440 -18.81 2.42 27.01
C SER A 440 -19.22 2.34 28.47
N SER A 441 -18.98 1.21 29.13
CA SER A 441 -19.21 1.03 30.57
C SER A 441 -17.88 1.11 31.35
N GLY A 442 -17.31 2.32 31.40
CA GLY A 442 -16.22 2.64 32.34
C GLY A 442 -16.80 3.20 33.64
N ARG A 443 -16.44 2.61 34.78
CA ARG A 443 -16.93 3.02 36.10
C ARG A 443 -16.08 4.19 36.62
N TRP A 444 -16.58 5.42 36.47
CA TRP A 444 -15.98 6.61 37.07
C TRP A 444 -15.93 6.45 38.61
N ARG A 445 -14.75 6.35 39.20
CA ARG A 445 -14.54 6.65 40.62
C ARG A 445 -14.02 8.08 40.71
N ARG A 446 -14.71 8.89 41.53
CA ARG A 446 -14.41 10.30 41.82
C ARG A 446 -13.03 10.47 42.43
#